data_AF-A0A2D0AIZ5-F1
#
_entry.id   AF-A0A2D0AIZ5-F1
#
_cell.length_a   1.000
_cell.length_b   1.000
_cell.length_c   1.000
_cell.angle_alpha   90.00
_cell.angle_beta   90.00
_cell.angle_gamma   90.00
#
_symmetry.space_group_name_H-M   'P 1'
#
loop_
_entity.id
_entity.type
_entity.pdbx_description
1 polymer ?
#
loop_
_entity_poly.entity_id
_entity_poly.type
_entity_poly.pdbx_seq_one_letter_code
_entity_poly.pdbx_strand_id
1 'polypeptide(L)'
;MKFIQRKLSFSKLFYKYKFKKIYENDGFNIINKGAKSGSDSDLIQTKIIRKEIERIINNYEIKSILDIPCGDFYWMNKVNLKSIRYIGGDIVDDLIKRNVKSTKQMKLILR
;
A
#
# COMPACT_ATOMS: atom_id res chain seq x y z
N MET A 1 -20.92 27.74 13.29
CA MET A 1 -19.94 26.93 12.52
C MET A 1 -19.32 25.90 13.47
N LYS A 2 -19.79 24.64 13.48
CA LYS A 2 -19.26 23.60 14.38
C LYS A 2 -18.04 22.94 13.73
N PHE A 3 -16.84 23.29 14.17
CA PHE A 3 -15.64 22.50 13.91
C PHE A 3 -15.78 21.17 14.66
N ILE A 4 -16.18 20.10 13.95
CA ILE A 4 -16.12 18.74 14.48
C ILE A 4 -14.66 18.30 14.45
N GLN A 5 -13.90 18.59 15.51
CA GLN A 5 -12.64 17.89 15.74
C GLN A 5 -12.97 16.46 16.18
N ARG A 6 -12.93 15.51 15.23
CA ARG A 6 -13.00 14.08 15.54
C ARG A 6 -11.72 13.70 16.29
N LYS A 7 -11.78 13.60 17.62
CA LYS A 7 -10.72 12.95 18.41
C LYS A 7 -10.55 11.52 17.90
N LEU A 8 -9.31 11.13 17.56
CA LEU A 8 -9.01 9.73 17.24
C LEU A 8 -9.33 8.86 18.46
N SER A 9 -9.95 7.70 18.24
CA SER A 9 -10.10 6.71 19.30
C SER A 9 -8.72 6.22 19.75
N PHE A 10 -8.59 5.87 21.03
CA PHE A 10 -7.37 5.27 21.58
C PHE A 10 -6.92 4.06 20.75
N SER A 11 -7.86 3.22 20.31
CA SER A 11 -7.59 2.07 19.44
C SER A 11 -6.93 2.48 18.12
N LYS A 12 -7.41 3.54 17.44
CA LYS A 12 -6.82 4.01 16.18
C LYS A 12 -5.39 4.49 16.38
N LEU A 13 -5.12 5.20 17.48
CA LEU A 13 -3.77 5.64 17.82
C LEU A 13 -2.84 4.46 18.13
N PHE A 14 -3.34 3.48 18.91
CA PHE A 14 -2.61 2.27 19.26
C PHE A 14 -2.21 1.45 18.03
N TYR A 15 -3.14 1.17 17.11
CA TYR A 15 -2.81 0.42 15.89
C TYR A 15 -1.86 1.18 14.99
N LYS A 16 -2.03 2.49 14.84
CA LYS A 16 -1.10 3.32 14.06
C LYS A 16 0.33 3.25 14.62
N TYR A 17 0.46 3.33 15.94
CA TYR A 17 1.75 3.15 16.61
C TYR A 17 2.31 1.73 16.43
N LYS A 18 1.49 0.70 16.63
CA LYS A 18 1.90 -0.71 16.50
C LYS A 18 2.42 -1.02 15.10
N PHE A 19 1.69 -0.66 14.05
CA PHE A 19 2.10 -0.92 12.67
C PHE A 19 3.30 -0.07 12.25
N LYS A 20 3.39 1.17 12.73
CA LYS A 20 4.60 1.98 12.56
C LYS A 20 5.84 1.26 13.12
N LYS A 21 5.75 0.70 14.33
CA LYS A 21 6.86 -0.04 14.95
C LYS A 21 7.22 -1.31 14.21
N ILE A 22 6.24 -2.06 13.71
CA ILE A 22 6.51 -3.25 12.88
C ILE A 22 7.26 -2.84 11.61
N TYR A 23 6.83 -1.78 10.93
CA TYR A 23 7.48 -1.29 9.72
C TYR A 23 8.90 -0.76 9.96
N GLU A 24 9.11 0.05 11.00
CA GLU A 24 10.44 0.59 11.35
C GLU A 24 11.45 -0.50 11.66
N ASN A 25 11.01 -1.61 12.26
CA ASN A 25 11.87 -2.72 12.67
C ASN A 25 11.97 -3.81 11.59
N ASP A 26 11.50 -3.58 10.37
CA ASP A 26 11.40 -4.58 9.29
C ASP A 26 10.75 -5.89 9.78
N GLY A 27 9.78 -5.80 10.71
CA GLY A 27 9.20 -6.95 11.40
C GLY A 27 8.38 -7.89 10.52
N PHE A 28 8.06 -7.48 9.29
CA PHE A 28 7.45 -8.35 8.27
C PHE A 28 8.50 -9.19 7.50
N ASN A 29 9.78 -8.84 7.58
CA ASN A 29 10.89 -9.45 6.84
C ASN A 29 11.82 -10.24 7.76
N ILE A 30 11.25 -11.18 8.51
CA ILE A 30 12.02 -11.99 9.48
C ILE A 30 13.04 -12.89 8.76
N ILE A 31 12.75 -13.31 7.51
CA ILE A 31 13.51 -14.36 6.80
C ILE A 31 14.30 -13.80 5.60
N ASN A 32 13.76 -12.84 4.85
CA ASN A 32 14.39 -12.29 3.64
C ASN A 32 14.39 -10.75 3.66
N LYS A 33 15.54 -10.12 3.37
CA LYS A 33 15.68 -8.65 3.23
C LYS A 33 15.10 -8.10 1.91
N GLY A 34 13.93 -8.61 1.51
CA GLY A 34 13.20 -8.24 0.29
C GLY A 34 12.25 -7.05 0.49
N ALA A 35 11.04 -7.15 -0.07
CA ALA A 35 9.98 -6.14 0.06
C ALA A 35 9.70 -5.81 1.53
N LYS A 36 9.63 -4.54 1.95
CA LYS A 36 9.38 -4.15 3.36
C LYS A 36 8.02 -4.62 3.90
N SER A 37 7.09 -4.98 3.01
CA SER A 37 5.78 -5.53 3.35
C SER A 37 5.78 -7.04 3.63
N GLY A 38 6.93 -7.72 3.57
CA GLY A 38 7.10 -9.12 3.94
C GLY A 38 7.64 -9.99 2.82
N SER A 39 8.09 -11.20 3.17
CA SER A 39 8.70 -12.16 2.22
C SER A 39 7.78 -12.54 1.07
N ASP A 40 6.47 -12.73 1.33
CA ASP A 40 5.52 -13.11 0.28
C ASP A 40 5.16 -11.98 -0.69
N SER A 41 5.66 -10.76 -0.42
CA SER A 41 5.54 -9.60 -1.31
C SER A 41 6.72 -9.46 -2.28
N ASP A 42 7.61 -10.46 -2.38
CA ASP A 42 8.72 -10.42 -3.32
C ASP A 42 8.29 -10.65 -4.79
N LEU A 43 9.22 -10.41 -5.73
CA LEU A 43 8.90 -10.48 -7.18
C LEU A 43 8.77 -11.91 -7.72
N ILE A 44 9.39 -12.89 -7.05
CA ILE A 44 9.30 -14.31 -7.39
C ILE A 44 7.93 -14.82 -6.99
N GLN A 45 7.54 -14.63 -5.73
CA GLN A 45 6.25 -15.04 -5.17
C GLN A 45 5.08 -14.38 -5.93
N THR A 46 5.19 -13.09 -6.24
CA THR A 46 4.11 -12.33 -6.89
C THR A 46 4.07 -12.47 -8.41
N LYS A 47 4.92 -13.29 -9.03
CA LYS A 47 5.03 -13.41 -10.50
C LYS A 47 3.70 -13.73 -11.18
N ILE A 48 2.91 -14.67 -10.61
CA ILE A 48 1.64 -15.11 -11.20
C ILE A 48 0.58 -14.03 -11.01
N ILE A 49 0.38 -13.56 -9.77
CA ILE A 49 -0.69 -12.61 -9.47
C ILE A 49 -0.54 -11.28 -10.21
N ARG A 50 0.69 -10.82 -10.47
CA ARG A 50 0.92 -9.62 -11.29
C ARG A 50 0.34 -9.74 -12.69
N LYS A 51 0.53 -10.89 -13.35
CA LYS A 51 -0.03 -11.14 -14.68
C LYS A 51 -1.56 -11.25 -14.65
N GLU A 52 -2.10 -11.91 -13.63
CA GLU A 52 -3.56 -12.07 -13.50
C GLU A 52 -4.26 -10.74 -13.21
N ILE A 53 -3.65 -9.86 -12.41
CA ILE A 53 -4.19 -8.51 -12.18
C ILE A 53 -4.24 -7.73 -13.50
N GLU A 54 -3.17 -7.74 -14.30
CA GLU A 54 -3.19 -7.08 -15.62
C GLU A 54 -4.28 -7.65 -16.54
N ARG A 55 -4.43 -8.98 -16.55
CA ARG A 55 -5.47 -9.66 -17.32
C ARG A 55 -6.88 -9.23 -16.89
N ILE A 56 -7.14 -9.17 -15.58
CA ILE A 56 -8.41 -8.72 -15.03
C ILE A 56 -8.68 -7.25 -15.40
N ILE A 57 -7.68 -6.38 -15.27
CA ILE A 57 -7.80 -4.96 -15.64
C ILE A 57 -8.24 -4.83 -17.09
N ASN A 58 -7.61 -5.56 -18.00
CA ASN A 58 -7.88 -5.48 -19.43
C ASN A 58 -9.23 -6.11 -19.78
N ASN A 59 -9.52 -7.31 -19.29
CA ASN A 59 -10.73 -8.07 -19.64
C ASN A 59 -12.02 -7.39 -19.18
N TYR A 60 -11.98 -6.71 -18.04
CA TYR A 60 -13.14 -6.02 -17.47
C TYR A 60 -13.06 -4.50 -17.67
N GLU A 61 -12.10 -4.03 -18.45
CA GLU A 61 -11.85 -2.61 -18.72
C GLU A 61 -11.84 -1.73 -17.45
N ILE A 62 -11.24 -2.24 -16.38
CA ILE A 62 -11.20 -1.57 -15.08
C ILE A 62 -10.59 -0.18 -15.26
N LYS A 63 -11.26 0.86 -14.75
CA LYS A 63 -10.77 2.25 -14.84
C LYS A 63 -10.07 2.73 -13.58
N SER A 64 -10.26 2.06 -12.44
CA SER A 64 -9.63 2.41 -11.18
C SER A 64 -9.51 1.24 -10.21
N ILE A 65 -8.45 1.23 -9.42
CA ILE A 65 -8.22 0.27 -8.33
C ILE A 65 -7.99 1.04 -7.03
N LEU A 66 -8.61 0.54 -5.95
CA LEU A 66 -8.33 0.94 -4.57
C LEU A 66 -7.60 -0.21 -3.87
N ASP A 67 -6.42 0.07 -3.33
CA ASP A 67 -5.54 -0.92 -2.68
C ASP A 67 -5.23 -0.48 -1.24
N ILE A 68 -5.81 -1.17 -0.26
CA ILE A 68 -5.70 -0.86 1.17
C ILE A 68 -5.67 -2.16 1.99
N PRO A 69 -4.55 -2.52 2.64
CA PRO A 69 -3.27 -1.80 2.68
C PRO A 69 -2.42 -2.01 1.41
N CYS A 70 -1.84 -0.93 0.87
CA CYS A 70 -0.96 -0.99 -0.30
C CYS A 70 0.51 -1.31 0.03
N GLY A 71 0.88 -1.29 1.32
CA GLY A 71 2.23 -1.58 1.77
C GLY A 71 3.28 -0.67 1.12
N ASP A 72 4.43 -1.24 0.80
CA ASP A 72 5.59 -0.52 0.29
C ASP A 72 5.57 -0.32 -1.24
N PHE A 73 4.46 -0.72 -1.87
CA PHE A 73 4.23 -0.67 -3.32
C PHE A 73 5.34 -1.36 -4.14
N TYR A 74 6.11 -2.29 -3.54
CA TYR A 74 7.29 -2.88 -4.17
C TYR A 74 6.97 -3.78 -5.36
N TRP A 75 6.07 -4.74 -5.19
CA TRP A 75 5.69 -5.63 -6.30
C TRP A 75 4.55 -5.03 -7.14
N MET A 76 3.65 -4.28 -6.51
CA MET A 76 2.51 -3.66 -7.22
C MET A 76 2.98 -2.60 -8.22
N ASN A 77 4.14 -1.95 -8.01
CA ASN A 77 4.76 -1.08 -9.03
C ASN A 77 5.19 -1.82 -10.31
N LYS A 78 5.23 -3.15 -10.30
CA LYS A 78 5.57 -3.99 -11.47
C LYS A 78 4.34 -4.45 -12.25
N VAL A 79 3.14 -4.12 -11.80
CA VAL A 79 1.89 -4.32 -12.55
C VAL A 79 1.71 -3.15 -13.52
N ASN A 80 1.29 -3.42 -14.75
CA ASN A 80 0.97 -2.38 -15.72
C ASN A 80 -0.35 -1.67 -15.36
N LEU A 81 -0.23 -0.62 -14.54
CA LEU A 81 -1.36 0.20 -14.07
C LEU A 81 -1.53 1.51 -14.88
N LYS A 82 -0.77 1.71 -15.97
CA LYS A 82 -0.68 3.00 -16.68
C LYS A 82 -2.02 3.48 -17.27
N SER A 83 -2.91 2.56 -17.62
CA SER A 83 -4.21 2.86 -18.22
C SER A 83 -5.31 3.13 -17.18
N ILE A 84 -5.01 3.00 -15.88
CA ILE A 84 -6.01 3.09 -14.83
C ILE A 84 -5.64 4.08 -13.73
N ARG A 85 -6.64 4.49 -12.95
CA ARG A 85 -6.42 5.26 -11.74
C ARG A 85 -6.17 4.34 -10.55
N TYR A 86 -4.92 4.22 -10.12
CA TYR A 86 -4.58 3.50 -8.90
C TYR A 86 -4.64 4.43 -7.67
N ILE A 87 -5.21 3.94 -6.58
CA ILE A 87 -5.31 4.66 -5.31
C ILE A 87 -4.83 3.70 -4.21
N GLY A 88 -3.70 4.02 -3.59
CA GLY A 88 -3.13 3.24 -2.49
C GLY A 88 -3.35 3.92 -1.14
N GLY A 89 -3.64 3.14 -0.11
CA GLY A 89 -3.70 3.59 1.27
C GLY A 89 -3.03 2.61 2.22
N ASP A 90 -2.39 3.12 3.26
CA ASP A 90 -1.81 2.33 4.34
C ASP A 90 -2.00 3.08 5.67
N ILE A 91 -1.78 2.42 6.80
CA ILE A 91 -1.83 3.04 8.13
C ILE A 91 -0.50 3.69 8.54
N VAL A 92 0.61 3.29 7.91
CA VAL A 92 1.97 3.75 8.26
C VAL A 92 2.31 5.03 7.49
N ASP A 93 2.16 6.21 8.12
CA ASP A 93 2.38 7.52 7.48
C ASP A 93 3.70 7.64 6.70
N ASP A 94 4.80 7.16 7.28
CA ASP A 94 6.14 7.31 6.69
C ASP A 94 6.28 6.44 5.43
N LEU A 95 5.63 5.28 5.39
CA LEU A 95 5.52 4.42 4.21
C LEU A 95 4.73 5.09 3.10
N ILE A 96 3.60 5.69 3.44
CA ILE A 96 2.76 6.40 2.48
C ILE A 96 3.53 7.59 1.88
N LYS A 97 4.17 8.42 2.72
CA LYS A 97 4.99 9.56 2.25
C LYS A 97 6.09 9.11 1.29
N ARG A 98 6.77 8.00 1.62
CA ARG A 98 7.82 7.42 0.76
C ARG A 98 7.25 7.01 -0.60
N ASN A 99 6.14 6.29 -0.62
CA ASN A 99 5.49 5.85 -1.86
C ASN A 99 5.03 7.04 -2.72
N VAL A 100 4.46 8.10 -2.12
CA VAL A 100 4.04 9.31 -2.86
C VAL A 100 5.25 10.04 -3.45
N LYS A 101 6.37 10.12 -2.73
CA LYS A 101 7.60 10.73 -3.25
C LYS A 101 8.18 9.93 -4.43
N SER A 102 8.12 8.60 -4.36
CA SER A 102 8.70 7.71 -5.35
C SER A 102 7.80 7.46 -6.57
N THR A 103 6.51 7.80 -6.52
CA THR A 103 5.55 7.43 -7.57
C THR A 103 4.61 8.58 -7.92
N LYS A 104 4.40 8.81 -9.23
CA LYS A 104 3.44 9.82 -9.74
C LYS A 104 1.98 9.38 -9.66
N GLN A 105 1.71 8.13 -9.27
CA GLN A 105 0.41 7.47 -9.41
C GLN A 105 -0.35 7.29 -8.09
N MET A 106 0.27 7.56 -6.93
CA MET A 106 -0.40 7.35 -5.66
C MET A 106 -1.06 8.64 -5.15
N LYS A 107 -2.39 8.64 -5.05
CA LYS A 107 -3.14 9.68 -4.34
C LYS A 107 -3.36 9.27 -2.89
N LEU A 108 -2.90 10.13 -1.97
CA LEU A 108 -3.04 10.00 -0.53
C LEU A 108 -4.53 10.03 -0.15
N ILE A 109 -5.11 8.93 0.35
CA ILE A 109 -6.35 8.99 1.12
C ILE A 109 -5.97 9.06 2.60
N LEU A 110 -5.81 10.27 3.12
CA LEU A 110 -5.82 10.51 4.56
C LEU A 110 -7.25 10.74 5.03
N ARG A 111 -7.69 9.95 6.02
CA ARG A 111 -8.81 10.31 6.91
C ARG A 111 -8.44 10.08 8.37
#